data_AF-A0A520VTI1-F1
#
_entry.id   AF-A0A520VTI1-F1
#
_cell.length_a   1.000
_cell.length_b   1.000
_cell.length_c   1.000
_cell.angle_alpha   90.00
_cell.angle_beta   90.00
_cell.angle_gamma   90.00
#
_symmetry.space_group_name_H-M   'P 1'
#
loop_
_entity.id
_entity.type
_entity.pdbx_description
1 polymer ?
#
loop_
_entity_poly.entity_id
_entity_poly.type
_entity_poly.pdbx_seq_one_letter_code
_entity_poly.pdbx_strand_id
1 'polypeptide(L)'
;MTGVIIYSITTAENYGDNYIEEIRVADADNTLETLNNEIAIEIGKSVCNEAKNWSDEETSLLSVQNILHQNGIDVKKEDRIIPILRFQSIYELCPENISVMEGIFGNNE
;
A
#
# COMPACT_ATOMS: atom_id res chain seq x y z
N MET A 1 18.35 -39.18 -15.69
CA MET A 1 17.02 -39.17 -15.03
C MET A 1 16.89 -37.82 -14.37
N THR A 2 16.29 -36.85 -15.07
CA THR A 2 16.15 -35.47 -14.59
C THR A 2 14.87 -35.40 -13.78
N GLY A 3 14.99 -35.19 -12.46
CA GLY A 3 13.85 -34.99 -11.58
C GLY A 3 13.26 -33.60 -11.78
N VAL A 4 11.95 -33.53 -12.03
CA VAL A 4 11.20 -32.28 -12.02
C VAL A 4 10.68 -32.08 -10.59
N ILE A 5 11.04 -30.96 -9.97
CA ILE A 5 10.47 -30.55 -8.69
C ILE A 5 9.19 -29.79 -9.01
N ILE A 6 8.04 -30.31 -8.57
CA ILE A 6 6.75 -29.64 -8.67
C ILE A 6 6.43 -29.09 -7.29
N TYR A 7 6.39 -27.77 -7.16
CA TYR A 7 5.86 -27.10 -5.97
C TYR A 7 4.33 -27.01 -6.14
N SER A 8 3.58 -27.60 -5.22
CA SER A 8 2.14 -27.41 -5.11
C SER A 8 1.88 -26.41 -3.99
N ILE A 9 1.44 -25.20 -4.34
CA ILE A 9 0.98 -24.21 -3.37
C ILE A 9 -0.39 -24.69 -2.87
N THR A 10 -0.49 -25.05 -1.59
CA THR A 10 -1.73 -25.60 -0.98
C THR A 10 -2.62 -24.53 -0.36
N THR A 11 -2.22 -23.26 -0.41
CA THR A 11 -3.00 -22.10 0.03
C THR A 11 -3.23 -21.20 -1.17
N ALA A 12 -4.48 -21.08 -1.62
CA ALA A 12 -4.84 -19.98 -2.52
C ALA A 12 -4.81 -18.70 -1.67
N GLU A 13 -3.66 -18.04 -1.57
CA GLU A 13 -3.57 -16.68 -1.03
C GLU A 13 -4.44 -15.79 -1.92
N ASN A 14 -5.41 -15.10 -1.33
CA ASN A 14 -6.19 -14.14 -2.09
C ASN A 14 -5.31 -12.92 -2.34
N TYR A 15 -5.45 -12.34 -3.53
CA TYR A 15 -4.73 -11.11 -3.87
C TYR A 15 -5.05 -10.02 -2.82
N GLY A 16 -4.01 -9.50 -2.18
CA GLY A 16 -4.12 -8.47 -1.15
C GLY A 16 -4.15 -8.99 0.30
N ASP A 17 -4.07 -10.31 0.53
CA ASP A 17 -4.04 -10.85 1.90
C ASP A 17 -2.80 -10.36 2.69
N ASN A 18 -1.61 -10.41 2.09
CA ASN A 18 -0.37 -9.88 2.71
C ASN A 18 -0.45 -8.38 2.95
N TYR A 19 -0.99 -7.63 1.97
CA TYR A 19 -1.24 -6.20 2.13
C TYR A 19 -2.11 -5.91 3.36
N ILE A 20 -3.20 -6.67 3.56
CA ILE A 20 -4.05 -6.53 4.75
C ILE A 20 -3.27 -6.86 6.02
N GLU A 21 -2.53 -7.96 6.06
CA GLU A 21 -1.75 -8.32 7.24
C GLU A 21 -0.78 -7.21 7.64
N GLU A 22 0.01 -6.72 6.68
CA GLU A 22 1.04 -5.72 6.92
C GLU A 22 0.48 -4.36 7.37
N ILE A 23 -0.59 -3.86 6.74
CA ILE A 23 -1.18 -2.58 7.17
C ILE A 23 -1.81 -2.68 8.56
N ARG A 24 -2.35 -3.84 8.95
CA ARG A 24 -2.98 -4.05 10.26
C ARG A 24 -1.94 -4.14 11.38
N VAL A 25 -0.82 -4.78 11.10
CA VAL A 25 0.31 -4.85 12.04
C VAL A 25 0.96 -3.48 12.21
N ALA A 26 1.08 -2.71 11.12
CA ALA A 26 1.72 -1.40 11.13
C ALA A 26 0.84 -0.27 11.71
N ASP A 27 -0.49 -0.37 11.59
CA ASP A 27 -1.46 0.63 12.07
C ASP A 27 -1.63 0.62 13.60
N ALA A 28 -0.57 1.04 14.30
CA ALA A 28 -0.53 1.09 15.75
C ALA A 28 -1.60 2.02 16.39
N ASP A 29 -2.16 2.95 15.61
CA ASP A 29 -3.18 3.91 16.05
C ASP A 29 -4.61 3.39 15.78
N ASN A 30 -4.74 2.17 15.25
CA ASN A 30 -6.01 1.49 14.94
C ASN A 30 -6.93 2.31 14.02
N THR A 31 -6.34 3.14 13.15
CA THR A 31 -7.04 4.02 12.22
C THR A 31 -7.98 3.24 11.29
N LEU A 32 -7.56 2.04 10.91
CA LEU A 32 -8.27 1.18 9.99
C LEU A 32 -9.08 0.10 10.70
N GLU A 33 -9.00 -0.09 12.01
CA GLU A 33 -9.47 -1.30 12.75
C GLU A 33 -10.84 -1.83 12.31
N THR A 34 -11.80 -0.94 12.07
CA THR A 34 -13.18 -1.30 11.68
C THR A 34 -13.43 -1.35 10.18
N LEU A 35 -12.44 -0.98 9.36
CA LEU A 35 -12.51 -0.99 7.91
C LEU A 35 -12.57 -2.43 7.38
N ASN A 36 -13.45 -2.68 6.42
CA ASN A 36 -13.52 -3.98 5.75
C ASN A 36 -12.27 -4.22 4.88
N ASN A 37 -11.79 -5.46 4.82
CA ASN A 37 -10.60 -5.82 4.05
C ASN A 37 -10.72 -5.53 2.55
N GLU A 38 -11.89 -5.77 1.94
CA GLU A 38 -12.11 -5.46 0.52
C GLU A 38 -11.98 -3.95 0.29
N ILE A 39 -12.55 -3.12 1.17
CA ILE A 39 -12.43 -1.66 1.10
C ILE A 39 -10.98 -1.22 1.29
N ALA A 40 -10.27 -1.80 2.25
CA ALA A 40 -8.85 -1.50 2.49
C ALA A 40 -7.98 -1.83 1.27
N ILE A 41 -8.26 -2.95 0.59
CA ILE A 41 -7.59 -3.35 -0.67
C ILE A 41 -7.92 -2.34 -1.78
N GLU A 42 -9.16 -1.89 -1.93
CA GLU A 42 -9.53 -0.89 -2.94
C GLU A 42 -8.89 0.48 -2.69
N ILE A 43 -8.73 0.87 -1.42
CA ILE A 43 -7.92 2.05 -1.05
C ILE A 43 -6.47 1.86 -1.49
N GLY A 44 -5.86 0.71 -1.20
CA GLY A 44 -4.48 0.42 -1.59
C GLY A 44 -4.29 0.42 -3.12
N LYS A 45 -5.25 -0.14 -3.87
CA LYS A 45 -5.26 -0.05 -5.35
C LYS A 45 -5.38 1.38 -5.84
N SER A 46 -6.17 2.22 -5.16
CA SER A 46 -6.29 3.64 -5.50
C SER A 46 -4.96 4.37 -5.27
N VAL A 47 -4.28 4.09 -4.15
CA VAL A 47 -2.93 4.61 -3.86
C VAL A 47 -1.94 4.18 -4.93
N CYS A 48 -1.95 2.90 -5.28
CA CYS A 48 -1.13 2.35 -6.34
C CYS A 48 -1.33 3.07 -7.69
N ASN A 49 -2.59 3.26 -8.10
CA ASN A 49 -2.93 3.92 -9.36
C ASN A 49 -2.47 5.37 -9.41
N GLU A 50 -2.43 6.03 -8.25
CA GLU A 50 -2.00 7.42 -8.11
C GLU A 50 -0.47 7.56 -8.11
N ALA A 51 0.27 6.48 -7.83
CA ALA A 51 1.73 6.49 -7.73
C ALA A 51 2.44 7.10 -8.95
N LYS A 52 1.91 6.83 -10.15
CA LYS A 52 2.42 7.37 -11.42
C LYS A 52 2.38 8.90 -11.53
N ASN A 53 1.61 9.56 -10.67
CA ASN A 53 1.45 11.01 -10.64
C ASN A 53 2.32 11.69 -9.56
N TRP A 54 3.03 10.92 -8.73
CA TRP A 54 3.86 11.48 -7.67
C TRP A 54 5.10 12.16 -8.26
N SER A 55 5.30 13.44 -7.94
CA SER A 55 6.50 14.19 -8.32
C SER A 55 7.55 14.23 -7.23
N ASP A 56 7.11 14.10 -5.98
CA ASP A 56 7.94 14.27 -4.78
C ASP A 56 7.27 13.60 -3.56
N GLU A 57 7.97 13.61 -2.44
CA GLU A 57 7.47 13.03 -1.19
C GLU A 57 6.16 13.70 -0.73
N GLU A 58 6.07 15.03 -0.78
CA GLU A 58 4.91 15.75 -0.26
C GLU A 58 3.64 15.46 -1.05
N THR A 59 3.73 15.49 -2.38
CA THR A 59 2.62 15.16 -3.29
C THR A 59 2.17 13.71 -3.11
N SER A 60 3.10 12.78 -2.89
CA SER A 60 2.74 11.39 -2.60
C SER A 60 1.94 11.24 -1.30
N LEU A 61 2.36 11.89 -0.21
CA LEU A 61 1.65 11.84 1.08
C LEU A 61 0.26 12.50 0.98
N LEU A 62 0.18 13.66 0.32
CA LEU A 62 -1.08 14.37 0.13
C LEU A 62 -2.07 13.54 -0.70
N SER A 63 -1.60 12.82 -1.71
CA SER A 63 -2.45 11.98 -2.55
C SER A 63 -3.10 10.85 -1.74
N VAL A 64 -2.32 10.19 -0.86
CA VAL A 64 -2.82 9.14 0.04
C VAL A 64 -3.82 9.71 1.04
N GLN A 65 -3.53 10.87 1.63
CA GLN A 65 -4.46 11.55 2.53
C GLN A 65 -5.80 11.87 1.83
N ASN A 66 -5.76 12.35 0.59
CA ASN A 66 -6.96 12.64 -0.19
C ASN A 66 -7.77 11.37 -0.48
N ILE A 67 -7.10 10.26 -0.81
CA ILE A 67 -7.78 8.97 -1.03
C ILE A 67 -8.47 8.49 0.24
N LEU A 68 -7.81 8.59 1.40
CA LEU A 68 -8.42 8.27 2.70
C LEU A 68 -9.65 9.15 2.97
N HIS A 69 -9.52 10.46 2.74
CA HIS A 69 -10.62 11.40 2.93
C HIS A 69 -11.82 11.09 2.03
N GLN A 70 -11.58 10.73 0.76
CA GLN A 70 -12.62 10.30 -0.19
C GLN A 70 -13.36 9.03 0.25
N ASN A 71 -12.72 8.20 1.08
CA ASN A 71 -13.30 6.99 1.67
C ASN A 71 -13.85 7.22 3.09
N GLY A 72 -13.98 8.48 3.53
CA GLY A 72 -14.56 8.84 4.83
C GLY A 72 -13.63 8.62 6.02
N ILE A 73 -12.33 8.45 5.76
CA ILE A 73 -11.31 8.28 6.80
C ILE A 73 -10.55 9.60 6.94
N ASP A 74 -10.88 10.35 7.99
CA ASP A 74 -10.25 11.65 8.25
C ASP A 74 -8.98 11.46 9.09
N VAL A 75 -7.85 11.85 8.52
CA VAL A 75 -6.52 11.71 9.14
C VAL A 75 -5.74 13.01 9.02
N LYS A 76 -4.90 13.31 10.01
CA LYS A 76 -4.01 14.46 9.99
C LYS A 76 -2.82 14.17 9.08
N LYS A 77 -2.14 15.23 8.60
CA LYS A 77 -0.98 15.09 7.71
C LYS A 77 0.16 14.29 8.37
N GLU A 78 0.23 14.34 9.69
CA GLU A 78 1.25 13.67 10.50
C GLU A 78 0.89 12.22 10.86
N ASP A 79 -0.31 11.74 10.52
CA ASP A 79 -0.72 10.39 10.85
C ASP A 79 0.13 9.36 10.11
N ARG A 80 0.69 8.41 10.86
CA ARG A 80 1.60 7.38 10.35
C ARG A 80 0.93 6.43 9.37
N ILE A 81 -0.40 6.34 9.37
CA ILE A 81 -1.12 5.51 8.42
C ILE A 81 -0.89 5.96 6.97
N ILE A 82 -0.65 7.25 6.73
CA ILE A 82 -0.40 7.80 5.40
C ILE A 82 0.86 7.17 4.78
N PRO A 83 2.07 7.29 5.39
CA PRO A 83 3.26 6.64 4.85
C PRO A 83 3.15 5.11 4.85
N ILE A 84 2.47 4.49 5.84
CA ILE A 84 2.26 3.03 5.85
C ILE A 84 1.51 2.58 4.59
N LEU A 85 0.35 3.19 4.32
CA LEU A 85 -0.44 2.85 3.14
C LEU A 85 0.30 3.14 1.85
N ARG A 86 1.06 4.25 1.80
CA ARG A 86 1.92 4.57 0.66
C ARG A 86 2.88 3.42 0.35
N PHE A 87 3.64 2.96 1.35
CA PHE A 87 4.63 1.90 1.15
C PHE A 87 3.98 0.55 0.86
N GLN A 88 3.05 0.11 1.71
CA GLN A 88 2.48 -1.24 1.59
C GLN A 88 1.65 -1.41 0.32
N SER A 89 0.97 -0.36 -0.16
CA SER A 89 0.26 -0.44 -1.43
C SER A 89 1.20 -0.69 -2.61
N ILE A 90 2.39 -0.09 -2.60
CA ILE A 90 3.36 -0.28 -3.68
C ILE A 90 4.00 -1.66 -3.59
N TYR A 91 4.51 -2.04 -2.41
CA TYR A 91 5.23 -3.31 -2.26
C TYR A 91 4.33 -4.53 -2.45
N GLU A 92 3.11 -4.51 -1.92
CA GLU A 92 2.25 -5.70 -1.89
C GLU A 92 1.22 -5.74 -3.03
N LEU A 93 0.76 -4.58 -3.53
CA LEU A 93 -0.30 -4.56 -4.56
C LEU A 93 0.21 -4.22 -5.97
N CYS A 94 1.27 -3.41 -6.10
CA CYS A 94 1.83 -3.05 -7.41
C CYS A 94 3.35 -2.80 -7.40
N PRO A 95 4.13 -3.87 -7.25
CA PRO A 95 5.59 -3.79 -7.19
C PRO A 95 6.23 -3.17 -8.45
N GLU A 96 5.52 -3.09 -9.57
CA GLU A 96 5.96 -2.36 -10.77
C GLU A 96 6.19 -0.86 -10.52
N ASN A 97 5.57 -0.26 -9.50
CA ASN A 97 5.70 1.15 -9.15
C ASN A 97 6.79 1.43 -8.10
N ILE A 98 7.55 0.42 -7.66
CA ILE A 98 8.65 0.60 -6.68
C ILE A 98 9.64 1.66 -7.15
N SER A 99 10.05 1.63 -8.42
CA SER A 99 11.02 2.60 -8.97
C SER A 99 10.51 4.04 -8.96
N VAL A 100 9.19 4.24 -9.12
CA VAL A 100 8.57 5.57 -9.02
C VAL A 100 8.64 6.07 -7.58
N MET A 101 8.29 5.21 -6.62
CA MET A 101 8.36 5.52 -5.20
C MET A 101 9.80 5.78 -4.73
N GLU A 102 10.79 5.01 -5.18
CA GLU A 102 12.20 5.27 -4.87
C GLU A 102 12.69 6.58 -5.50
N GLY A 103 12.26 6.87 -6.73
CA GLY A 103 12.63 8.07 -7.48
C GLY A 103 12.21 9.38 -6.81
N ILE A 104 11.11 9.39 -6.04
CA ILE A 104 10.68 10.59 -5.31
C ILE A 104 11.50 10.86 -4.03
N PHE A 105 12.30 9.89 -3.55
CA PHE A 105 13.22 10.08 -2.42
C PHE A 105 14.65 10.44 -2.88
N GLY A 106 15.06 10.02 -4.08
CA GLY A 106 16.42 10.21 -4.59
C GLY A 106 16.82 11.65 -4.91
N ASN A 107 15.89 12.61 -4.86
CA ASN A 107 16.17 14.04 -5.12
C ASN A 107 16.60 14.82 -3.87
N ASN A 108 16.73 14.17 -2.71
CA ASN A 108 17.05 14.79 -1.42
C ASN A 108 18.47 14.48 -0.89
N GLU A 109 19.37 13.95 -1.72
CA GLU A 109 20.80 13.76 -1.41
C GLU A 109 21.71 14.84 -2.01
#